data_AF-A0A0N4UFT9-F1
#
_entry.id   AF-A0A0N4UFT9-F1
#
_cell.length_a   1.000
_cell.length_b   1.000
_cell.length_c   1.000
_cell.angle_alpha   90.00
_cell.angle_beta   90.00
_cell.angle_gamma   90.00
#
_symmetry.space_group_name_H-M   'P 1'
#
loop_
_entity.id
_entity.type
_entity.pdbx_description
1 polymer ?
#
loop_
_entity_poly.entity_id
_entity_poly.type
_entity_poly.pdbx_seq_one_letter_code
_entity_poly.pdbx_strand_id
1 'polypeptide(L)'
;MHFMNAIVRLSGSSARRLLSTKSRQIKVRFVTNDGIHEALGKEGDSLLDVVINADVPLDGYGACEGTLACCTCHVILEQRHFDRITPAVEEEHDLLDLAPELSETSRLGCQVFLSEADAPEISVRVPSIIDDVRSH
;
A
#
# COMPACT_ATOMS: atom_id res chain seq x y z
N MET A 1 -32.41 45.36 10.49
CA MET A 1 -31.13 44.71 10.77
C MET A 1 -31.34 43.77 11.95
N HIS A 2 -30.99 42.50 11.78
CA HIS A 2 -31.07 41.38 12.75
C HIS A 2 -32.46 40.98 13.29
N PHE A 3 -33.02 39.92 12.69
CA PHE A 3 -33.99 39.04 13.32
C PHE A 3 -33.75 37.57 12.90
N MET A 4 -33.95 36.68 13.87
CA MET A 4 -34.27 35.24 13.77
C MET A 4 -33.08 34.26 13.61
N ASN A 5 -32.72 33.51 14.66
CA ASN A 5 -33.34 32.30 15.23
C ASN A 5 -33.05 31.02 14.43
N ALA A 6 -32.32 30.08 15.05
CA ALA A 6 -32.66 28.65 15.04
C ALA A 6 -31.84 27.90 16.11
N ILE A 7 -32.49 27.60 17.24
CA ILE A 7 -32.07 26.59 18.21
C ILE A 7 -32.70 25.27 17.76
N VAL A 8 -31.89 24.23 17.55
CA VAL A 8 -32.36 22.84 17.52
C VAL A 8 -31.62 22.07 18.60
N ARG A 9 -32.37 21.64 19.63
CA ARG A 9 -31.95 20.64 20.60
C ARG A 9 -32.29 19.27 20.04
N LEU A 10 -31.31 18.39 19.93
CA LEU A 10 -31.51 16.95 19.86
C LEU A 10 -30.71 16.29 20.97
N SER A 11 -31.47 15.65 21.84
CA SER A 11 -31.10 14.78 22.96
C SER A 11 -30.62 13.44 22.43
N GLY A 12 -29.49 12.94 22.95
CA GLY A 12 -29.07 11.56 22.71
C GLY A 12 -27.56 11.36 22.75
N SER A 13 -27.08 11.02 23.95
CA SER A 13 -25.99 10.06 24.19
C SER A 13 -24.68 10.15 23.39
N SER A 14 -23.61 10.38 24.16
CA SER A 14 -22.21 10.03 23.87
C SER A 14 -21.41 11.03 23.05
N ALA A 15 -20.71 11.88 23.79
CA ALA A 15 -19.57 12.65 23.34
C ALA A 15 -18.58 11.79 22.52
N ARG A 16 -18.34 12.17 21.27
CA ARG A 16 -17.04 11.97 20.62
C ARG A 16 -16.86 13.07 19.58
N ARG A 17 -16.02 14.01 19.99
CA ARG A 17 -15.42 15.09 19.22
C ARG A 17 -14.82 14.51 17.92
N LEU A 18 -15.53 14.64 16.80
CA LEU A 18 -15.06 14.31 15.44
C LEU A 18 -13.98 15.33 15.05
N LEU A 19 -12.77 15.12 15.55
CA LEU A 19 -11.57 15.73 15.00
C LEU A 19 -11.32 15.05 13.65
N SER A 20 -11.71 15.78 12.61
CA SER A 20 -11.28 15.59 11.23
C SER A 20 -9.74 15.59 11.17
N THR A 21 -9.11 14.44 11.37
CA THR A 21 -7.76 14.19 10.88
C THR A 21 -7.87 14.05 9.37
N LYS A 22 -7.53 15.12 8.66
CA LYS A 22 -7.41 15.11 7.20
C LYS A 22 -6.26 14.15 6.85
N SER A 23 -6.55 12.85 6.72
CA SER A 23 -5.58 11.83 6.33
C SER A 23 -4.92 12.29 5.03
N ARG A 24 -3.60 12.56 5.07
CA ARG A 24 -2.87 12.94 3.88
C ARG A 24 -2.89 11.73 2.95
N GLN A 25 -3.54 11.87 1.81
CA GLN A 25 -3.56 10.84 0.78
C GLN A 25 -2.23 10.90 0.05
N ILE A 26 -1.58 9.75 -0.08
CA ILE A 26 -0.33 9.56 -0.81
C ILE A 26 -0.69 8.82 -2.08
N LYS A 27 -0.27 9.34 -3.23
CA LYS A 27 -0.48 8.64 -4.50
C LYS A 27 0.57 7.55 -4.65
N VAL A 28 0.13 6.33 -4.94
CA VAL A 28 0.98 5.17 -5.20
C VAL A 28 0.87 4.80 -6.66
N ARG A 29 2.00 4.74 -7.35
CA ARG A 29 2.10 4.40 -8.77
C ARG A 29 2.78 3.04 -8.93
N PHE A 30 2.01 2.02 -9.30
CA PHE A 30 2.48 0.67 -9.58
C PHE A 30 2.83 0.56 -11.07
N VAL A 31 4.11 0.37 -11.36
CA VAL A 31 4.64 0.23 -12.72
C VAL A 31 4.80 -1.26 -13.02
N THR A 32 3.94 -1.81 -13.86
CA THR A 32 3.98 -3.19 -14.33
C THR A 32 4.54 -3.24 -15.76
N ASN A 33 4.73 -4.44 -16.30
CA ASN A 33 5.06 -4.60 -17.72
C ASN A 33 3.85 -4.29 -18.64
N ASP A 34 2.62 -4.48 -18.13
CA ASP A 34 1.37 -4.21 -18.86
C ASP A 34 0.95 -2.73 -18.85
N GLY A 35 1.45 -1.95 -17.89
CA GLY A 35 1.12 -0.54 -17.80
C GLY A 35 1.45 0.09 -16.45
N ILE A 36 0.74 1.18 -16.16
CA ILE A 36 0.89 1.93 -14.92
C ILE A 36 -0.47 2.00 -14.26
N HIS A 37 -0.52 1.62 -12.99
CA HIS A 37 -1.72 1.71 -12.17
C HIS A 37 -1.48 2.72 -11.04
N GLU A 38 -2.45 3.60 -10.81
CA GLU A 38 -2.37 4.64 -9.77
C GLU A 38 -3.47 4.41 -8.74
N ALA A 39 -3.11 4.53 -7.46
CA ALA A 39 -4.04 4.42 -6.34
C ALA A 39 -3.72 5.48 -5.27
N LEU A 40 -4.67 5.71 -4.37
CA LEU A 40 -4.50 6.60 -3.23
C LEU A 40 -4.46 5.77 -1.95
N GLY A 41 -3.35 5.86 -1.24
CA GLY A 41 -3.17 5.27 0.09
C GLY A 41 -3.15 6.32 1.19
N LYS A 42 -3.25 5.88 2.44
CA LYS A 42 -3.05 6.70 3.63
C LYS A 42 -1.74 6.31 4.30
N GLU A 43 -1.19 7.23 5.09
CA GLU A 43 -0.09 6.93 5.99
C GLU A 43 -0.46 5.75 6.90
N GLY A 44 0.42 4.73 6.93
CA GLY A 44 0.19 3.48 7.65
C GLY A 44 -0.44 2.35 6.83
N ASP A 45 -0.97 2.61 5.63
CA ASP A 45 -1.43 1.53 4.74
C ASP A 45 -0.20 0.81 4.15
N SER A 46 -0.25 -0.52 4.05
CA SER A 46 0.74 -1.27 3.27
C SER A 46 0.50 -1.09 1.77
N LEU A 47 1.50 -1.36 0.92
CA LEU A 47 1.26 -1.36 -0.53
C LEU A 47 0.20 -2.37 -0.94
N LEU A 48 0.09 -3.50 -0.21
CA LEU A 48 -0.99 -4.47 -0.37
C LEU A 48 -2.36 -3.87 -0.04
N ASP A 49 -2.47 -3.17 1.10
CA ASP A 49 -3.72 -2.51 1.49
C ASP A 49 -4.15 -1.48 0.44
N VAL A 50 -3.20 -0.74 -0.14
CA VAL A 50 -3.50 0.24 -1.20
C VAL A 50 -4.06 -0.45 -2.44
N VAL A 51 -3.48 -1.58 -2.85
CA VAL A 51 -3.97 -2.38 -3.99
C VAL A 51 -5.38 -2.88 -3.74
N ILE A 52 -5.63 -3.48 -2.57
CA ILE A 52 -6.93 -4.05 -2.19
C ILE A 52 -7.98 -2.95 -2.02
N ASN A 53 -7.68 -1.88 -1.29
CA ASN A 53 -8.64 -0.81 -0.99
C ASN A 53 -9.02 0.01 -2.22
N ALA A 54 -8.14 0.12 -3.21
CA ALA A 54 -8.38 0.86 -4.44
C ALA A 54 -8.77 -0.03 -5.64
N ASP A 55 -8.94 -1.34 -5.44
CA ASP A 55 -9.27 -2.33 -6.47
C ASP A 55 -8.30 -2.24 -7.69
N VAL A 56 -7.01 -2.14 -7.39
CA VAL A 56 -5.98 -2.00 -8.44
C VAL A 56 -5.85 -3.34 -9.17
N PRO A 57 -5.96 -3.39 -10.51
CA PRO A 57 -5.98 -4.64 -11.27
C PRO A 57 -4.56 -5.19 -11.47
N LEU A 58 -3.93 -5.60 -10.37
CA LEU A 58 -2.66 -6.33 -10.36
C LEU A 58 -2.94 -7.83 -10.16
N ASP A 59 -3.05 -8.57 -11.27
CA ASP A 59 -3.37 -9.99 -11.23
C ASP A 59 -2.34 -10.79 -10.42
N GLY A 60 -2.80 -11.68 -9.54
CA GLY A 60 -1.96 -12.51 -8.68
C GLY A 60 -1.24 -11.78 -7.53
N TYR A 61 -1.30 -10.45 -7.46
CA TYR A 61 -0.59 -9.67 -6.44
C TYR A 61 -1.19 -9.89 -5.05
N GLY A 62 -0.34 -10.28 -4.08
CA GLY A 62 -0.76 -10.43 -2.68
C GLY A 62 -1.63 -11.65 -2.37
N ALA A 63 -1.38 -12.79 -3.03
CA ALA A 63 -2.21 -14.00 -2.95
C ALA A 63 -2.40 -14.56 -1.53
N CYS A 64 -1.45 -14.32 -0.62
CA CYS A 64 -1.54 -14.76 0.78
C CYS A 64 -2.19 -13.72 1.72
N GLU A 65 -2.69 -12.60 1.20
CA GLU A 65 -3.34 -11.53 1.98
C GLU A 65 -2.43 -10.95 3.10
N GLY A 66 -1.12 -10.93 2.89
CA GLY A 66 -0.16 -10.34 3.83
C GLY A 66 0.25 -11.26 4.99
N THR A 67 -0.06 -12.55 4.93
CA THR A 67 0.32 -13.55 5.94
C THR A 67 1.79 -14.02 5.85
N LEU A 68 2.62 -13.36 5.04
CA LEU A 68 4.04 -13.68 4.84
C LEU A 68 4.24 -15.15 4.44
N ALA A 69 3.42 -15.62 3.49
CA ALA A 69 3.43 -17.00 2.99
C ALA A 69 3.67 -17.10 1.46
N CYS A 70 3.81 -15.97 0.76
CA CYS A 70 4.10 -15.94 -0.67
C CYS A 70 4.94 -14.72 -1.05
N CYS A 71 5.58 -14.75 -2.21
CA CYS A 71 6.32 -13.63 -2.79
C CYS A 71 5.54 -12.86 -3.87
N THR A 72 4.24 -13.11 -4.06
CA THR A 72 3.48 -12.47 -5.16
C THR A 72 3.19 -10.98 -4.94
N CYS A 73 3.45 -10.45 -3.74
CA CYS A 73 3.45 -9.02 -3.48
C CYS A 73 4.83 -8.38 -3.67
N HIS A 74 5.77 -9.05 -4.32
CA HIS A 74 7.10 -8.51 -4.61
C HIS A 74 6.99 -7.19 -5.39
N VAL A 75 7.72 -6.20 -4.89
CA VAL A 75 7.89 -4.90 -5.52
C VAL A 75 9.36 -4.51 -5.50
N ILE A 76 9.78 -3.75 -6.51
CA ILE A 76 11.09 -3.10 -6.58
C ILE A 76 10.88 -1.62 -6.27
N LEU A 77 11.49 -1.17 -5.19
CA LEU A 77 11.34 0.18 -4.69
C LEU A 77 12.40 1.12 -5.30
N GLU A 78 12.07 2.41 -5.38
CA GLU A 78 13.10 3.43 -5.64
C GLU A 78 14.05 3.54 -4.45
N GLN A 79 15.35 3.76 -4.71
CA GLN A 79 16.38 3.85 -3.66
C GLN A 79 15.99 4.81 -2.52
N ARG A 80 15.44 5.98 -2.88
CA ARG A 80 14.97 7.00 -1.92
C ARG A 80 13.96 6.49 -0.90
N HIS A 81 13.12 5.52 -1.28
CA HIS A 81 12.12 4.93 -0.41
C HIS A 81 12.71 3.75 0.34
N PHE A 82 13.48 2.90 -0.35
CA PHE A 82 14.18 1.76 0.24
C PHE A 82 15.09 2.15 1.41
N ASP A 83 15.84 3.25 1.30
CA ASP A 83 16.77 3.72 2.34
C ASP A 83 16.07 4.13 3.65
N ARG A 84 14.76 4.35 3.63
CA ARG A 84 13.99 4.89 4.77
C ARG A 84 13.15 3.84 5.50
N ILE A 85 12.84 2.74 4.83
CA ILE A 85 12.03 1.68 5.41
C ILE A 85 12.90 0.73 6.24
N THR A 86 12.28 0.04 7.20
CA THR A 86 12.96 -0.98 8.01
C THR A 86 13.52 -2.06 7.09
N PRO A 87 14.76 -2.55 7.29
CA PRO A 87 15.30 -3.68 6.53
C PRO A 87 14.35 -4.89 6.55
N ALA A 88 14.41 -5.71 5.49
CA ALA A 88 13.69 -6.97 5.47
C ALA A 88 14.16 -7.89 6.61
N VAL A 89 13.21 -8.64 7.19
CA VAL A 89 13.49 -9.68 8.18
C VAL A 89 13.91 -10.96 7.48
N GLU A 90 14.54 -11.89 8.19
CA GLU A 90 15.01 -13.18 7.62
C GLU A 90 13.89 -13.92 6.88
N GLU A 91 12.71 -14.03 7.49
CA GLU A 91 11.54 -14.69 6.88
C GLU A 91 11.08 -14.02 5.57
N GLU A 92 11.22 -12.69 5.47
CA GLU A 92 10.92 -11.95 4.24
C GLU A 92 11.97 -12.24 3.17
N HIS A 93 13.25 -12.31 3.56
CA HIS A 93 14.35 -12.64 2.67
C HIS A 93 14.20 -14.05 2.06
N ASP A 94 13.85 -15.04 2.88
CA ASP A 94 13.60 -16.42 2.42
C ASP A 94 12.53 -16.50 1.31
N LEU A 95 11.49 -15.66 1.40
CA LEU A 95 10.48 -15.56 0.35
C LEU A 95 10.94 -14.74 -0.86
N LEU A 96 11.71 -13.67 -0.64
CA LEU A 96 12.24 -12.84 -1.73
C LEU A 96 13.23 -13.61 -2.61
N ASP A 97 13.96 -14.58 -2.07
CA ASP A 97 14.83 -15.47 -2.87
C ASP A 97 14.07 -16.28 -3.93
N LEU A 98 12.75 -16.45 -3.76
CA LEU A 98 11.87 -17.12 -4.72
C LEU A 98 11.23 -16.14 -5.72
N ALA A 99 11.46 -14.83 -5.58
CA ALA A 99 10.79 -13.82 -6.40
C ALA A 99 11.47 -13.63 -7.78
N PRO A 100 10.70 -13.45 -8.85
CA PRO A 100 11.24 -13.14 -10.18
C PRO A 100 11.86 -11.75 -10.21
N GLU A 101 12.89 -11.54 -11.03
CA GLU A 101 13.56 -10.23 -11.20
C GLU A 101 14.04 -9.60 -9.87
N LEU A 102 14.57 -10.41 -8.94
CA LEU A 102 15.08 -9.92 -7.66
C LEU A 102 16.18 -8.85 -7.85
N SER A 103 16.01 -7.74 -7.15
CA SER A 103 16.88 -6.55 -7.12
C SER A 103 17.25 -6.18 -5.69
N GLU A 104 18.31 -5.39 -5.50
CA GLU A 104 18.78 -4.91 -4.18
C GLU A 104 17.72 -4.10 -3.41
N THR A 105 16.81 -3.42 -4.10
CA THR A 105 15.70 -2.66 -3.51
C THR A 105 14.38 -3.42 -3.49
N SER A 106 14.43 -4.74 -3.63
CA SER A 106 13.24 -5.60 -3.60
C SER A 106 12.70 -5.79 -2.19
N ARG A 107 11.38 -5.72 -2.07
CA ARG A 107 10.64 -5.95 -0.82
C ARG A 107 9.32 -6.64 -1.09
N LEU A 108 8.75 -7.26 -0.07
CA LEU A 108 7.36 -7.72 -0.11
C LEU A 108 6.46 -6.52 0.22
N GLY A 109 5.62 -6.11 -0.73
CA GLY A 109 4.76 -4.93 -0.61
C GLY A 109 3.76 -4.99 0.54
N CYS A 110 3.46 -6.18 1.08
CA CYS A 110 2.69 -6.31 2.32
C CYS A 110 3.45 -5.87 3.58
N GLN A 111 4.79 -5.83 3.54
CA GLN A 111 5.67 -5.36 4.62
C GLN A 111 6.15 -3.92 4.42
N VAL A 112 5.75 -3.29 3.30
CA VAL A 112 6.11 -1.90 2.97
C VAL A 112 4.93 -1.00 3.29
N PHE A 113 5.10 -0.12 4.29
CA PHE A 113 4.07 0.79 4.77
C PHE A 113 4.31 2.22 4.30
N LEU A 114 3.24 2.90 3.89
CA LEU A 114 3.30 4.31 3.48
C LEU A 114 3.59 5.21 4.68
N SER A 115 4.48 6.18 4.48
CA SER A 115 4.88 7.18 5.47
C SER A 115 4.66 8.60 4.97
N GLU A 116 4.69 9.60 5.87
CA GLU A 116 4.62 11.02 5.49
C GLU A 116 5.66 11.38 4.41
N ALA A 117 6.81 10.72 4.45
CA ALA A 117 7.94 10.98 3.58
C ALA A 117 7.73 10.47 2.13
N ASP A 118 6.67 9.71 1.88
CA ASP A 118 6.26 9.22 0.56
C ASP A 118 5.29 10.17 -0.14
N ALA A 119 4.80 11.19 0.57
CA ALA A 119 3.98 12.23 -0.02
C ALA A 119 4.80 13.14 -0.97
N PRO A 120 4.20 13.65 -2.06
CA PRO A 120 2.82 13.42 -2.50
C PRO A 120 2.64 12.15 -3.32
N GLU A 121 3.73 11.55 -3.81
CA GLU A 121 3.70 10.40 -4.72
C GLU A 121 4.92 9.48 -4.51
N ILE A 122 4.65 8.18 -4.48
CA ILE A 122 5.63 7.08 -4.52
C ILE A 122 5.39 6.25 -5.78
N SER A 123 6.48 5.90 -6.47
CA SER A 123 6.46 4.95 -7.59
C SER A 123 7.15 3.67 -7.19
N VAL A 124 6.52 2.54 -7.46
CA VAL A 124 7.07 1.19 -7.23
C VAL A 124 6.94 0.38 -8.50
N ARG A 125 7.92 -0.45 -8.82
CA ARG A 125 7.84 -1.38 -9.95
C ARG A 125 7.35 -2.72 -9.46
N VAL A 126 6.38 -3.30 -10.14
CA VAL A 126 5.86 -4.64 -9.87
C VAL A 126 6.36 -5.53 -11.01
N PRO A 127 7.28 -6.48 -10.75
CA PRO A 127 7.73 -7.42 -11.76
C PRO A 127 6.61 -8.36 -12.16
N SER A 128 6.70 -8.93 -13.35
CA SER A 128 5.71 -9.92 -13.79
C SER A 128 5.84 -11.16 -12.92
N ILE A 129 4.74 -11.55 -12.28
CA ILE A 129 4.65 -12.86 -11.62
C ILE A 129 4.75 -13.88 -12.75
N ILE A 130 5.86 -14.59 -12.81
CA ILE A 130 5.96 -15.79 -13.63
C ILE A 130 5.11 -16.82 -12.88
N ASP A 131 3.96 -17.18 -13.45
CA ASP A 131 3.25 -18.37 -13.01
C ASP A 131 4.17 -19.56 -13.29
N ASP A 132 4.89 -20.00 -12.27
CA ASP A 132 5.74 -21.18 -12.35
C ASP A 132 4.86 -22.39 -12.70
N VAL A 133 4.80 -22.65 -14.00
CA VAL A 133 4.76 -23.97 -14.64
C VAL A 133 4.37 -25.09 -13.67
N ARG A 134 3.07 -25.20 -13.40
CA ARG A 134 2.44 -26.52 -13.28
C ARG A 134 2.30 -27.12 -14.68
N SER A 135 3.43 -27.40 -15.32
CA SER A 135 3.53 -28.46 -16.32
C SER A 135 3.95 -29.74 -15.59
N HIS A 136 2.97 -30.43 -15.02
CA HIS A 136 3.05 -31.85 -14.71
C HIS A 136 1.72 -32.51 -15.07
#